data_AF-A0A1I2MYF4-F1
#
_entry.id   AF-A0A1I2MYF4-F1
#
_cell.length_a   1.000
_cell.length_b   1.000
_cell.length_c   1.000
_cell.angle_alpha   90.00
_cell.angle_beta   90.00
_cell.angle_gamma   90.00
#
_symmetry.space_group_name_H-M   'P 1'
#
loop_
_entity.id
_entity.type
_entity.pdbx_description
1 polymer ?
#
loop_
_entity_poly.entity_id
_entity_poly.type
_entity_poly.pdbx_seq_one_letter_code
_entity_poly.pdbx_strand_id
1 'polypeptide(L)'
;MANSMKTIARKCFPKAVQVTDRFHVQKLTFEALQDIRIKHRWEAIDLENEQIKQARLKQKSFSPETFANGDTRKQLLARSRYLLYKAPSNWTENQHERSKILFEQYADIKLAFKLTQRLRNIFNHAKSKEGAYTKLAHWYKDVEDTGLRLLIP
;
A
#
# COMPACT_ATOMS: atom_id res chain seq x y z
N MET A 1 4.15 -17.04 -13.13
CA MET A 1 5.06 -18.15 -13.50
C MET A 1 5.66 -17.85 -14.87
N ALA A 2 6.94 -18.11 -15.08
CA ALA A 2 7.55 -17.95 -16.40
C ALA A 2 6.97 -18.95 -17.43
N ASN A 3 6.89 -18.56 -18.70
CA ASN A 3 6.27 -19.38 -19.76
C ASN A 3 6.93 -20.76 -19.92
N SER A 4 8.26 -20.85 -19.75
CA SER A 4 9.00 -22.11 -19.80
C SER A 4 8.57 -23.10 -18.71
N MET A 5 8.44 -22.61 -17.46
CA MET A 5 7.98 -23.42 -16.33
C MET A 5 6.54 -23.90 -16.52
N LYS A 6 5.68 -23.07 -17.12
CA LYS A 6 4.28 -23.43 -17.42
C LYS A 6 4.22 -24.63 -18.37
N THR A 7 5.05 -24.65 -19.41
CA THR A 7 5.14 -25.74 -20.38
C THR A 7 5.65 -27.03 -19.74
N ILE A 8 6.71 -26.95 -18.94
CA ILE A 8 7.28 -28.11 -18.23
C ILE A 8 6.24 -28.71 -17.27
N ALA A 9 5.56 -27.88 -16.48
CA ALA A 9 4.54 -28.33 -15.54
C ALA A 9 3.40 -29.08 -16.24
N ARG A 10 2.92 -28.56 -17.39
CA ARG A 10 1.88 -29.24 -18.19
C ARG A 10 2.34 -30.59 -18.74
N LYS A 11 3.59 -30.69 -19.20
CA LYS A 11 4.11 -31.90 -19.84
C LYS A 11 4.45 -32.99 -18.82
N CYS A 12 5.13 -32.62 -17.73
CA CYS A 12 5.60 -33.57 -16.72
C CYS A 12 4.53 -33.91 -15.68
N PHE A 13 3.59 -32.99 -15.41
CA PHE A 13 2.54 -33.15 -14.40
C PHE A 13 1.15 -32.83 -14.96
N PRO A 14 0.64 -33.63 -15.93
CA PRO A 14 -0.59 -33.31 -16.66
C PRO A 14 -1.86 -33.26 -15.79
N LYS A 15 -1.84 -33.92 -14.63
CA LYS A 15 -2.94 -33.90 -13.65
C LYS A 15 -2.83 -32.80 -12.59
N ALA A 16 -1.73 -32.03 -12.57
CA ALA A 16 -1.52 -30.97 -11.59
C ALA A 16 -2.31 -29.71 -11.95
N VAL A 17 -2.97 -29.11 -10.95
CA VAL A 17 -3.67 -27.84 -11.09
C VAL A 17 -2.69 -26.69 -10.88
N GLN A 18 -2.58 -25.81 -11.88
CA GLN A 18 -1.75 -24.61 -11.78
C GLN A 18 -2.56 -23.49 -11.14
N VAL A 19 -2.00 -22.88 -10.11
CA VAL A 19 -2.61 -21.77 -9.38
C VAL A 19 -1.65 -20.60 -9.27
N THR A 20 -2.20 -19.39 -9.23
CA THR A 20 -1.42 -18.20 -8.89
C THR A 20 -1.15 -18.20 -7.39
N ASP A 21 0.11 -17.99 -7.01
CA ASP A 21 0.50 -17.92 -5.61
C ASP A 21 -0.11 -16.67 -4.94
N ARG A 22 -0.76 -16.86 -3.78
CA ARG A 22 -1.34 -15.79 -2.97
C ARG A 22 -0.36 -14.68 -2.64
N PHE A 23 0.93 -14.99 -2.44
CA PHE A 23 1.95 -14.01 -2.10
C PHE A 23 2.21 -13.05 -3.26
N HIS A 24 2.10 -13.51 -4.50
CA HIS A 24 2.22 -12.65 -5.67
C HIS A 24 1.04 -11.68 -5.75
N VAL A 25 -0.18 -12.17 -5.55
CA VAL A 25 -1.40 -11.33 -5.55
C VAL A 25 -1.31 -10.27 -4.45
N GLN A 26 -0.98 -10.67 -3.22
CA GLN A 26 -0.79 -9.74 -2.11
C GLN A 26 0.30 -8.71 -2.39
N LYS A 27 1.44 -9.14 -2.97
CA LYS A 27 2.55 -8.27 -3.34
C LYS A 27 2.10 -7.15 -4.28
N LEU A 28 1.35 -7.46 -5.34
CA LEU A 28 0.85 -6.48 -6.29
C LEU A 28 -0.01 -5.41 -5.61
N THR A 29 -0.93 -5.81 -4.73
CA THR A 29 -1.78 -4.86 -3.99
C THR A 29 -0.97 -4.01 -3.00
N PHE A 30 0.08 -4.57 -2.39
CA PHE A 30 0.99 -3.77 -1.56
C PHE A 30 1.81 -2.79 -2.39
N GLU A 31 2.29 -3.17 -3.57
CA GLU A 31 3.03 -2.29 -4.48
C GLU A 31 2.16 -1.11 -4.92
N ALA A 32 0.92 -1.37 -5.33
CA ALA A 32 -0.04 -0.32 -5.68
C ALA A 32 -0.32 0.66 -4.51
N LEU A 33 -0.44 0.16 -3.27
CA LEU A 33 -0.53 1.02 -2.09
C LEU A 33 0.73 1.89 -1.90
N GLN A 34 1.91 1.34 -2.17
CA GLN A 34 3.15 2.10 -2.09
C GLN A 34 3.24 3.16 -3.18
N ASP A 35 2.70 2.91 -4.37
CA ASP A 35 2.69 3.89 -5.45
C ASP A 35 1.86 5.13 -5.08
N ILE A 36 0.71 4.94 -4.43
CA ILE A 36 -0.09 6.04 -3.87
C ILE A 36 0.75 6.87 -2.88
N ARG A 37 1.43 6.20 -1.94
CA ARG A 37 2.33 6.88 -0.97
C ARG A 37 3.49 7.60 -1.65
N ILE A 38 4.09 6.99 -2.68
CA ILE A 38 5.21 7.56 -3.43
C ILE A 38 4.76 8.82 -4.16
N LYS A 39 3.58 8.81 -4.78
CA LYS A 39 2.98 9.98 -5.42
C LYS A 39 2.85 11.15 -4.43
N HIS A 40 2.21 10.92 -3.28
CA HIS A 40 2.12 11.93 -2.21
C HIS A 40 3.49 12.42 -1.74
N ARG A 41 4.50 11.54 -1.74
CA ARG A 41 5.85 11.93 -1.32
C ARG A 41 6.52 12.86 -2.31
N TRP A 42 6.31 12.66 -3.61
CA TRP A 42 6.77 13.59 -4.65
C TRP A 42 6.10 14.95 -4.49
N GLU A 43 4.78 14.97 -4.33
CA GLU A 43 4.02 16.21 -4.11
C GLU A 43 4.52 16.98 -2.86
N ALA A 44 4.80 16.26 -1.76
CA ALA A 44 5.34 16.86 -0.55
C ALA A 44 6.77 17.42 -0.73
N ILE A 45 7.60 16.78 -1.56
CA ILE A 45 8.95 17.27 -1.89
C ILE A 45 8.86 18.52 -2.76
N ASP A 46 7.98 18.51 -3.76
CA ASP A 46 7.80 19.65 -4.68
C ASP A 46 7.26 20.88 -3.94
N LEU A 47 6.29 20.69 -3.05
CA LEU A 47 5.76 21.76 -2.20
C LEU A 47 6.87 22.37 -1.32
N GLU A 48 7.68 21.54 -0.68
CA GLU A 48 8.79 22.01 0.17
C GLU A 48 9.85 22.76 -0.66
N ASN A 49 10.18 22.25 -1.85
CA ASN A 49 11.10 22.92 -2.77
C ASN A 49 10.60 24.32 -3.17
N GLU A 50 9.30 24.46 -3.44
CA GLU A 50 8.70 25.75 -3.74
C GLU A 50 8.77 26.69 -2.53
N GLN A 51 8.44 26.22 -1.33
CA GLN A 51 8.56 27.01 -0.11
C GLN A 51 10.00 27.47 0.15
N ILE A 52 10.99 26.62 -0.10
CA ILE A 52 12.41 26.98 0.00
C ILE A 52 12.78 28.08 -1.01
N LYS A 53 12.32 27.97 -2.26
CA LYS A 53 12.55 29.02 -3.28
C LYS A 53 11.94 30.35 -2.83
N GLN A 54 10.70 30.33 -2.35
CA GLN A 54 10.01 31.53 -1.87
C GLN A 54 10.71 32.16 -0.65
N ALA A 55 11.21 31.34 0.29
CA ALA A 55 11.96 31.83 1.43
C ALA A 55 13.28 32.50 1.00
N ARG A 56 14.01 31.89 0.04
CA ARG A 56 15.24 32.45 -0.53
C ARG A 56 14.99 33.79 -1.24
N LEU A 57 13.91 33.89 -2.04
CA LEU A 57 13.53 35.15 -2.69
C LEU A 57 13.25 36.27 -1.67
N LYS A 58 12.67 35.90 -0.53
CA LYS A 58 12.39 36.82 0.58
C LYS A 58 13.58 37.02 1.53
N GLN A 59 14.74 36.43 1.24
CA GLN A 59 15.94 36.42 2.10
C GLN A 59 15.67 35.95 3.54
N LYS A 60 14.73 35.02 3.72
CA LYS A 60 14.39 34.42 5.01
C LYS A 60 14.89 32.98 5.10
N SER A 61 15.22 32.52 6.30
CA SER A 61 15.48 31.10 6.56
C SER A 61 14.19 30.29 6.41
N PHE A 62 14.29 29.14 5.75
CA PHE A 62 13.19 28.19 5.64
C PHE A 62 13.20 27.24 6.84
N SER A 63 12.04 27.07 7.48
CA SER A 63 11.83 26.07 8.53
C SER A 63 10.63 25.21 8.13
N PRO A 64 10.80 23.87 7.99
CA PRO A 64 9.71 23.00 7.59
C PRO A 64 8.70 22.80 8.72
N GLU A 65 7.42 22.69 8.36
CA GLU A 65 6.38 22.26 9.30
C GLU A 65 6.58 20.79 9.68
N THR A 66 6.48 20.51 10.98
CA THR A 66 6.61 19.17 11.55
C THR A 66 5.32 18.76 12.25
N PHE A 67 4.99 17.47 12.17
CA PHE A 67 3.87 16.90 12.94
C PHE A 67 4.26 16.65 14.41
N ALA A 68 3.28 16.22 15.21
CA ALA A 68 3.46 15.94 16.64
C ALA A 68 4.60 14.93 16.93
N ASN A 69 4.88 14.02 16.00
CA ASN A 69 5.95 13.05 16.12
C ASN A 69 7.33 13.56 15.61
N GLY A 70 7.43 14.84 15.26
CA GLY A 70 8.64 15.49 14.74
C GLY A 70 8.97 15.19 13.27
N ASP A 71 8.16 14.40 12.57
CA ASP A 71 8.37 14.16 11.13
C ASP A 71 7.89 15.37 10.31
N THR A 72 8.64 15.75 9.27
CA THR A 72 8.10 16.59 8.20
C THR A 72 7.18 15.78 7.28
N ARG A 73 6.41 16.44 6.41
CA ARG A 73 5.48 15.77 5.47
C ARG A 73 6.15 14.70 4.60
N LYS A 74 7.33 15.00 4.01
CA LYS A 74 8.10 14.02 3.23
C LYS A 74 8.70 12.89 4.09
N GLN A 75 9.08 13.18 5.34
CA GLN A 75 9.63 12.18 6.27
C GLN A 75 8.54 11.23 6.75
N LEU A 76 7.35 11.74 7.08
CA LEU A 76 6.17 10.94 7.45
C LEU A 76 5.89 9.90 6.37
N LEU A 77 5.81 10.33 5.12
CA LEU A 77 5.57 9.45 3.98
C LEU A 77 6.73 8.46 3.78
N ALA A 78 7.99 8.89 3.87
CA ALA A 78 9.13 7.98 3.72
C ALA A 78 9.18 6.89 4.81
N ARG A 79 9.03 7.28 6.07
CA ARG A 79 9.12 6.40 7.24
C ARG A 79 7.89 5.49 7.40
N SER A 80 6.78 5.83 6.75
CA SER A 80 5.56 5.00 6.73
C SER A 80 5.63 3.81 5.77
N ARG A 81 6.70 3.64 4.96
CA ARG A 81 6.80 2.52 4.02
C ARG A 81 6.55 1.16 4.68
N TYR A 82 7.25 0.87 5.77
CA TYR A 82 7.23 -0.45 6.40
C TYR A 82 5.94 -0.75 7.16
N LEU A 83 5.28 0.25 7.76
CA LEU A 83 4.04 0.00 8.48
C LEU A 83 2.92 -0.41 7.50
N LEU A 84 2.92 0.12 6.27
CA LEU A 84 1.92 -0.19 5.25
C LEU A 84 2.04 -1.63 4.68
N TYR A 85 3.15 -2.32 4.90
CA TYR A 85 3.30 -3.75 4.57
C TYR A 85 2.84 -4.68 5.71
N LYS A 86 2.70 -4.16 6.93
CA LYS A 86 2.47 -4.95 8.14
C LYS A 86 0.99 -4.98 8.52
N ALA A 87 0.64 -6.02 9.28
CA ALA A 87 -0.65 -6.02 9.96
C ALA A 87 -0.59 -5.03 11.13
N PRO A 88 -1.70 -4.31 11.45
CA PRO A 88 -1.73 -3.40 12.59
C PRO A 88 -1.33 -4.05 13.91
N SER A 89 -1.62 -5.35 14.10
CA SER A 89 -1.20 -6.13 15.28
C SER A 89 0.32 -6.27 15.43
N ASN A 90 1.08 -6.03 14.36
CA ASN A 90 2.53 -6.22 14.32
C ASN A 90 3.28 -4.88 14.23
N TRP A 91 2.58 -3.78 14.52
CA TRP A 91 3.17 -2.46 14.56
C TRP A 91 3.87 -2.21 15.89
N THR A 92 4.98 -1.48 15.85
CA THR A 92 5.58 -0.92 17.05
C THR A 92 4.80 0.32 17.49
N GLU A 93 5.01 0.79 18.73
CA GLU A 93 4.39 2.02 19.25
C GLU A 93 4.59 3.22 18.29
N ASN A 94 5.84 3.42 17.83
CA ASN A 94 6.18 4.46 16.86
C ASN A 94 5.48 4.29 15.50
N GLN A 95 5.13 3.07 15.12
CA GLN A 95 4.35 2.81 13.90
C GLN A 95 2.87 3.10 14.12
N HIS A 96 2.33 2.80 15.31
CA HIS A 96 0.98 3.17 15.68
C HIS A 96 0.80 4.69 15.68
N GLU A 97 1.65 5.43 16.38
CA GLU A 97 1.61 6.90 16.40
C GLU A 97 1.69 7.47 14.98
N ARG A 98 2.66 7.01 14.19
CA ARG A 98 2.84 7.47 12.81
C ARG A 98 1.64 7.16 11.92
N SER A 99 1.03 5.98 12.07
CA SER A 99 -0.15 5.59 11.29
C SER A 99 -1.36 6.48 11.57
N LYS A 100 -1.54 6.95 12.82
CA LYS A 100 -2.62 7.89 13.17
C LYS A 100 -2.47 9.18 12.36
N ILE A 101 -1.28 9.78 12.39
CA ILE A 101 -0.98 11.01 11.66
C ILE A 101 -1.13 10.78 10.15
N LEU A 102 -0.53 9.70 9.62
CA LEU A 102 -0.61 9.38 8.19
C LEU A 102 -2.05 9.25 7.70
N PHE A 103 -2.89 8.52 8.43
CA PHE A 103 -4.26 8.25 8.00
C PHE A 103 -5.24 9.40 8.23
N GLU A 104 -4.89 10.35 9.10
CA GLU A 104 -5.58 11.62 9.23
C GLU A 104 -5.27 12.55 8.06
N GLN A 105 -3.99 12.63 7.66
CA GLN A 105 -3.54 13.49 6.57
C GLN A 105 -3.85 12.92 5.18
N TYR A 106 -3.87 11.60 5.02
CA TYR A 106 -4.02 10.91 3.72
C TYR A 106 -5.12 9.84 3.80
N ALA A 107 -6.36 10.27 3.59
CA ALA A 107 -7.54 9.40 3.66
C ALA A 107 -7.55 8.31 2.58
N ASP A 108 -6.98 8.59 1.41
CA ASP A 108 -6.83 7.63 0.31
C ASP A 108 -5.82 6.52 0.65
N ILE A 109 -4.68 6.85 1.28
CA ILE A 109 -3.72 5.87 1.81
C ILE A 109 -4.39 4.99 2.88
N LYS A 110 -5.19 5.58 3.77
CA LYS A 110 -5.95 4.83 4.79
C LYS A 110 -6.92 3.83 4.15
N LEU A 111 -7.66 4.28 3.14
CA LEU A 111 -8.62 3.46 2.41
C LEU A 111 -7.93 2.32 1.67
N ALA A 112 -6.87 2.63 0.92
CA ALA A 112 -6.07 1.65 0.22
C ALA A 112 -5.47 0.62 1.19
N PHE A 113 -4.90 1.06 2.33
CA PHE A 113 -4.38 0.18 3.36
C PHE A 113 -5.44 -0.77 3.91
N LYS A 114 -6.66 -0.27 4.19
CA LYS A 114 -7.79 -1.09 4.65
C LYS A 114 -8.14 -2.19 3.64
N LEU A 115 -8.19 -1.85 2.35
CA LEU A 115 -8.49 -2.80 1.28
C LEU A 115 -7.38 -3.85 1.13
N THR A 116 -6.11 -3.43 1.13
CA THR A 116 -4.95 -4.34 1.07
C THR A 116 -4.93 -5.31 2.25
N GLN A 117 -5.21 -4.82 3.46
CA GLN A 117 -5.29 -5.65 4.66
C GLN A 117 -6.47 -6.62 4.63
N ARG A 118 -7.61 -6.21 4.05
CA ARG A 118 -8.74 -7.11 3.85
C ARG A 118 -8.41 -8.24 2.89
N LEU A 119 -7.76 -7.94 1.76
CA LEU A 119 -7.30 -8.96 0.81
C LEU A 119 -6.36 -9.96 1.49
N ARG A 120 -5.40 -9.44 2.26
CA ARG A 120 -4.49 -10.28 3.06
C ARG A 120 -5.25 -11.21 4.00
N ASN A 121 -6.25 -10.69 4.71
CA ASN A 121 -7.06 -11.47 5.64
C ASN A 121 -7.86 -12.57 4.94
N ILE A 122 -8.40 -12.31 3.74
CA ILE A 122 -9.10 -13.33 2.93
C ILE A 122 -8.15 -14.50 2.63
N PHE A 123 -6.95 -14.23 2.11
CA PHE A 123 -5.96 -15.27 1.79
C PHE A 123 -5.38 -16.00 3.01
N ASN A 124 -5.38 -15.37 4.18
CA ASN A 124 -4.82 -15.96 5.39
C ASN A 124 -5.81 -16.83 6.17
N HIS A 125 -7.12 -16.54 6.09
CA HIS A 125 -8.14 -17.17 6.94
C HIS A 125 -9.26 -17.88 6.17
N ALA A 126 -9.19 -17.92 4.84
CA ALA A 126 -10.14 -18.68 4.04
C ALA A 126 -10.07 -20.18 4.38
N LYS A 127 -11.20 -20.75 4.79
CA LYS A 127 -11.33 -22.18 5.14
C LYS A 127 -11.84 -23.03 3.97
N SER A 128 -12.52 -22.42 3.00
CA SER A 128 -13.05 -23.08 1.80
C SER A 128 -12.85 -22.19 0.57
N LYS A 129 -12.83 -22.82 -0.60
CA LYS A 129 -12.59 -22.15 -1.89
C LYS A 129 -13.79 -21.26 -2.27
N GLU A 130 -15.00 -21.75 -2.04
CA GLU A 130 -16.26 -21.09 -2.35
C GLU A 130 -16.44 -19.83 -1.49
N GLY A 131 -16.14 -19.95 -0.19
CA GLY A 131 -16.16 -18.83 0.74
C GLY A 131 -15.09 -17.78 0.40
N ALA A 132 -13.92 -18.22 -0.05
CA ALA A 132 -12.86 -17.31 -0.51
C ALA A 132 -13.29 -16.54 -1.76
N TYR A 133 -13.84 -17.22 -2.77
CA TYR A 133 -14.31 -16.57 -3.99
C TYR A 133 -15.38 -15.53 -3.72
N THR A 134 -16.35 -15.85 -2.87
CA THR A 134 -17.41 -14.90 -2.50
C THR A 134 -16.81 -13.64 -1.86
N LYS A 135 -15.88 -13.80 -0.90
CA LYS A 135 -15.20 -12.67 -0.25
C LYS A 135 -14.32 -11.88 -1.21
N LEU A 136 -13.66 -12.54 -2.17
CA LEU A 136 -12.88 -11.89 -3.22
C LEU A 136 -13.76 -11.08 -4.15
N ALA A 137 -14.92 -11.60 -4.57
CA ALA A 137 -15.87 -10.87 -5.41
C ALA A 137 -16.35 -9.58 -4.73
N HIS A 138 -16.71 -9.65 -3.44
CA HIS A 138 -17.02 -8.45 -2.65
C HIS A 138 -15.82 -7.50 -2.52
N TRP A 139 -14.61 -8.02 -2.39
CA TRP A 139 -13.40 -7.20 -2.36
C TRP A 139 -13.15 -6.47 -3.68
N TYR A 140 -13.29 -7.15 -4.82
CA TYR A 140 -13.16 -6.52 -6.13
C TYR A 140 -14.16 -5.39 -6.32
N LYS A 141 -15.44 -5.64 -5.98
CA LYS A 141 -16.48 -4.60 -6.04
C LYS A 141 -16.11 -3.38 -5.19
N ASP A 142 -15.69 -3.58 -3.95
CA ASP A 142 -15.35 -2.46 -3.08
C ASP A 142 -14.12 -1.69 -3.58
N VAL A 143 -13.15 -2.36 -4.23
CA VAL A 143 -12.04 -1.68 -4.89
C VAL A 143 -12.51 -0.82 -6.07
N GLU A 144 -13.41 -1.35 -6.91
CA GLU A 144 -14.00 -0.60 -8.02
C GLU A 144 -14.77 0.63 -7.55
N ASP A 145 -15.62 0.47 -6.52
CA ASP A 145 -16.46 1.52 -5.96
C ASP A 145 -15.62 2.67 -5.34
N THR A 146 -14.42 2.37 -4.85
CA THR A 146 -13.51 3.39 -4.29
C THR A 146 -12.69 4.13 -5.34
N GLY A 147 -12.75 3.73 -6.61
CA GLY A 147 -11.93 4.30 -7.69
C GLY A 147 -10.44 3.96 -7.61
N LEU A 148 -10.01 3.15 -6.63
CA LEU A 148 -8.62 2.73 -6.44
C LEU A 148 -8.26 1.55 -7.34
N ARG A 149 -8.52 1.68 -8.65
CA ARG A 149 -8.34 0.61 -9.65
C ARG A 149 -6.91 0.05 -9.70
N LEU A 150 -5.92 0.85 -9.29
CA LEU A 150 -4.52 0.42 -9.18
C LEU A 150 -4.33 -0.77 -8.22
N LEU A 151 -5.25 -0.99 -7.28
CA LEU A 151 -5.19 -2.12 -6.33
C LEU A 151 -5.62 -3.45 -6.95
N ILE A 152 -6.24 -3.45 -8.13
CA ILE A 152 -6.66 -4.66 -8.86
C ILE A 152 -5.40 -5.30 -9.48
N PRO A 153 -5.03 -6.52 -9.05
CA PRO A 153 -3.84 -7.22 -9.53
C PRO A 153 -4.02 -7.91 -10.88
#